data_AF-A0A316E6M5-F1
#
_entry.id   AF-A0A316E6M5-F1
#
_cell.length_a   1.000
_cell.length_b   1.000
_cell.length_c   1.000
_cell.angle_alpha   90.00
_cell.angle_beta   90.00
_cell.angle_gamma   90.00
#
_symmetry.space_group_name_H-M   'P 1'
#
loop_
_entity.id
_entity.type
_entity.pdbx_description
1 polymer ?
#
loop_
_entity_poly.entity_id
_entity_poly.type
_entity_poly.pdbx_seq_one_letter_code
_entity_poly.pdbx_strand_id
1 'polypeptide(L)'
;MTKKTTNLLGIIITILAGTYFYITCCSECGMSSKKEPDKEVMAPVADEATSYPFAFSEDEFAYSANNNFNFNPSSSTILLPVTQDIEDGIGRLNSFLTENSNKVVDVTGYYKSDEENDSAFPNLGLARANAVKNYFVSKGIPSRLINIYGTLKNELVPKGNIYLGPLGYNLTERPEDADDKLKALYNRINSNPLTLKFNTAEASINLSSEQRQKFADISTYLDKVEGATANVVGHTDNTGQRATNIALGQERADFAKAYMMRNGISESKINATSKGPDEPLVSNATEEGKAQNRRTVITLN
;
A
#
# COMPACT_ATOMS: atom_id res chain seq x y z
N MET A 1 -53.88 -46.19 -10.54
CA MET A 1 -54.10 -44.77 -10.19
C MET A 1 -53.50 -43.90 -11.28
N THR A 2 -54.31 -43.14 -12.01
CA THR A 2 -53.89 -42.26 -13.12
C THR A 2 -52.94 -41.16 -12.65
N LYS A 3 -51.93 -40.78 -13.46
CA LYS A 3 -50.88 -39.79 -13.11
C LYS A 3 -51.37 -38.51 -12.39
N LYS A 4 -52.62 -38.09 -12.60
CA LYS A 4 -53.26 -36.96 -11.89
C LYS A 4 -53.46 -37.20 -10.38
N THR A 5 -53.77 -38.41 -9.93
CA THR A 5 -53.96 -38.70 -8.50
C THR A 5 -52.64 -38.76 -7.74
N THR A 6 -51.53 -39.12 -8.39
CA THR A 6 -50.19 -39.15 -7.78
C THR A 6 -49.65 -37.74 -7.53
N ASN A 7 -49.88 -36.82 -8.48
CA ASN A 7 -49.50 -35.40 -8.30
C ASN A 7 -50.36 -34.71 -7.22
N LEU A 8 -51.65 -35.05 -7.11
CA LEU A 8 -52.51 -34.50 -6.06
C LEU A 8 -52.06 -34.99 -4.67
N LEU A 9 -51.66 -36.26 -4.55
CA LEU A 9 -51.13 -36.80 -3.30
C LEU A 9 -49.81 -36.12 -2.91
N GLY A 10 -48.93 -35.87 -3.88
CA GLY A 10 -47.66 -35.16 -3.64
C GLY A 10 -47.84 -33.73 -3.12
N ILE A 11 -48.84 -33.00 -3.66
CA ILE A 11 -49.18 -31.64 -3.22
C ILE A 11 -49.76 -31.64 -1.80
N ILE A 12 -50.62 -32.62 -1.47
CA ILE A 12 -51.19 -32.72 -0.13
C ILE A 12 -50.10 -33.05 0.90
N ILE A 13 -49.16 -33.92 0.55
CA ILE A 13 -48.02 -34.28 1.43
C ILE A 13 -47.12 -33.07 1.67
N THR A 14 -46.83 -32.24 0.67
CA THR A 14 -46.01 -31.03 0.87
C THR A 14 -46.72 -29.96 1.67
N ILE A 15 -48.05 -29.79 1.52
CA ILE A 15 -48.83 -28.87 2.34
C ILE A 15 -48.82 -29.33 3.79
N LEU A 16 -49.09 -30.61 4.05
CA LEU A 16 -49.11 -31.18 5.40
C LEU A 16 -47.74 -31.08 6.07
N ALA A 17 -46.66 -31.38 5.34
CA ALA A 17 -45.28 -31.20 5.83
C ALA A 17 -44.97 -29.72 6.12
N GLY A 18 -45.40 -28.80 5.26
CA GLY A 18 -45.23 -27.36 5.46
C GLY A 18 -45.96 -26.84 6.71
N THR A 19 -47.21 -27.28 6.94
CA THR A 19 -47.95 -26.95 8.17
C THR A 19 -47.34 -27.58 9.41
N TYR A 20 -46.81 -28.81 9.31
CA TYR A 20 -46.11 -29.45 10.41
C TYR A 20 -44.83 -28.69 10.78
N PHE A 21 -44.02 -28.28 9.80
CA PHE A 21 -42.84 -27.44 10.04
C PHE A 21 -43.21 -26.06 10.58
N TYR A 22 -44.28 -25.42 10.09
CA TYR A 22 -44.74 -24.15 10.62
C TYR A 22 -45.17 -24.26 12.09
N ILE A 23 -45.96 -25.27 12.44
CA ILE A 23 -46.43 -25.45 13.82
C ILE A 23 -45.28 -25.85 14.75
N THR A 24 -44.35 -26.70 14.30
CA THR A 24 -43.26 -27.21 15.14
C THR A 24 -42.09 -26.23 15.26
N CYS A 25 -41.88 -25.34 14.28
CA CYS A 25 -40.81 -24.33 14.30
C CYS A 25 -41.29 -22.91 14.67
N CYS A 26 -42.59 -22.62 14.66
CA CYS A 26 -43.14 -21.32 15.10
C CYS A 26 -43.91 -21.37 16.44
N SER A 27 -43.89 -22.48 17.18
CA SER A 27 -44.56 -22.58 18.49
C SER A 27 -43.80 -21.95 19.67
N GLU A 28 -43.08 -20.85 19.45
CA GLU A 28 -42.60 -19.95 20.52
C GLU A 28 -43.08 -18.50 20.34
N CYS A 29 -44.17 -18.26 19.59
CA CYS A 29 -44.93 -17.02 19.73
C CYS A 29 -45.97 -17.14 20.87
N GLY A 30 -45.45 -17.30 22.10
CA GLY A 30 -46.20 -17.07 23.32
C GLY A 30 -46.05 -15.62 23.76
N MET A 31 -47.15 -14.87 23.74
CA MET A 31 -47.26 -13.56 24.38
C MET A 31 -46.84 -13.66 25.85
N SER A 32 -45.67 -13.11 26.16
CA SER A 32 -45.35 -12.62 27.50
C SER A 32 -45.01 -11.16 27.34
N SER A 33 -45.90 -10.28 27.81
CA SER A 33 -45.63 -8.88 28.04
C SER A 33 -44.53 -8.74 29.10
N LYS A 34 -43.26 -8.86 28.68
CA LYS A 34 -42.15 -8.30 29.43
C LYS A 34 -42.12 -6.81 29.10
N LYS A 35 -42.29 -5.97 30.11
CA LYS A 35 -41.95 -4.55 30.03
C LYS A 35 -40.56 -4.45 29.39
N GLU A 36 -40.48 -3.74 28.26
CA GLU A 36 -39.23 -3.25 27.72
C GLU A 36 -38.55 -2.49 28.87
N PRO A 37 -37.35 -2.90 29.34
CA PRO A 37 -36.57 -2.00 30.17
C PRO A 37 -36.31 -0.76 29.32
N ASP A 38 -36.40 0.43 29.95
CA ASP A 38 -36.15 1.70 29.27
C ASP A 38 -34.92 1.55 28.38
N LYS A 39 -35.10 1.81 27.07
CA LYS A 39 -33.96 1.99 26.17
C LYS A 39 -33.17 3.16 26.75
N GLU A 40 -32.13 2.86 27.51
CA GLU A 40 -31.00 3.75 27.60
C GLU A 40 -30.63 4.03 26.15
N VAL A 41 -30.93 5.25 25.71
CA VAL A 41 -30.30 5.84 24.56
C VAL A 41 -28.83 5.82 24.92
N MET A 42 -28.13 4.75 24.54
CA MET A 42 -26.68 4.76 24.52
C MET A 42 -26.34 6.00 23.72
N ALA A 43 -25.80 7.01 24.40
CA ALA A 43 -25.16 8.12 23.72
C ALA A 43 -24.29 7.51 22.62
N PRO A 44 -24.24 8.08 21.40
CA PRO A 44 -23.38 7.57 20.35
C PRO A 44 -22.01 7.32 20.99
N VAL A 45 -21.54 6.07 20.94
CA VAL A 45 -20.21 5.71 21.45
C VAL A 45 -19.29 6.69 20.74
N ALA A 46 -18.79 7.68 21.46
CA ALA A 46 -17.89 8.65 20.88
C ALA A 46 -16.71 7.84 20.33
N ASP A 47 -16.45 7.96 19.02
CA ASP A 47 -15.29 7.32 18.41
C ASP A 47 -14.08 7.60 19.31
N GLU A 48 -13.51 6.55 19.87
CA GLU A 48 -12.40 6.70 20.82
C GLU A 48 -11.24 7.36 20.08
N ALA A 49 -10.85 8.55 20.54
CA ALA A 49 -9.82 9.35 19.90
C ALA A 49 -8.51 8.55 19.78
N THR A 50 -7.91 8.60 18.59
CA THR A 50 -6.59 8.04 18.38
C THR A 50 -5.56 8.78 19.24
N SER A 51 -4.48 8.11 19.64
CA SER A 51 -3.38 8.78 20.36
C SER A 51 -2.63 9.81 19.48
N TYR A 52 -2.94 9.82 18.18
CA TYR A 52 -2.32 10.61 17.14
C TYR A 52 -3.40 11.04 16.15
N PRO A 53 -4.16 12.10 16.48
CA PRO A 53 -5.22 12.59 15.64
C PRO A 53 -4.69 13.04 14.27
N PHE A 54 -5.53 12.97 13.25
CA PHE A 54 -5.26 13.63 11.98
C PHE A 54 -5.41 15.14 12.18
N ALA A 55 -4.29 15.81 12.39
CA ALA A 55 -4.27 17.21 12.74
C ALA A 55 -3.15 17.98 12.05
N PHE A 56 -3.46 19.23 11.70
CA PHE A 56 -2.56 20.26 11.22
C PHE A 56 -2.75 21.49 12.11
N SER A 57 -1.64 22.05 12.59
CA SER A 57 -1.64 23.13 13.58
C SER A 57 -0.71 24.26 13.16
N GLU A 58 -0.80 24.70 11.91
CA GLU A 58 -0.04 25.83 11.37
C GLU A 58 -0.93 27.07 11.28
N ASP A 59 -0.34 28.26 11.43
CA ASP A 59 -1.08 29.54 11.48
C ASP A 59 -1.95 29.78 10.24
N GLU A 60 -1.55 29.25 9.08
CA GLU A 60 -2.22 29.42 7.80
C GLU A 60 -3.22 28.29 7.47
N PHE A 61 -3.13 27.16 8.17
CA PHE A 61 -4.03 26.02 7.97
C PHE A 61 -4.18 25.20 9.26
N ALA A 62 -5.37 25.23 9.82
CA ALA A 62 -5.75 24.44 10.99
C ALA A 62 -6.86 23.45 10.65
N TYR A 63 -6.62 22.19 10.97
CA TYR A 63 -7.62 21.12 10.87
C TYR A 63 -7.34 20.07 11.93
N SER A 64 -8.37 19.47 12.52
CA SER A 64 -8.20 18.37 13.46
C SER A 64 -9.39 17.43 13.40
N ALA A 65 -9.10 16.14 13.36
CA ALA A 65 -10.03 15.04 13.50
C ALA A 65 -9.49 14.05 14.54
N ASN A 66 -10.37 13.53 15.39
CA ASN A 66 -9.98 12.57 16.44
C ASN A 66 -9.49 11.24 15.85
N ASN A 67 -9.97 10.90 14.65
CA ASN A 67 -9.60 9.72 13.89
C ASN A 67 -8.29 9.94 13.11
N ASN A 68 -7.77 8.85 12.53
CA ASN A 68 -6.63 8.85 11.62
C ASN A 68 -6.62 7.50 10.84
N PHE A 69 -5.67 7.29 9.94
CA PHE A 69 -5.48 6.02 9.24
C PHE A 69 -4.95 4.94 10.19
N ASN A 70 -5.57 3.76 10.13
CA ASN A 70 -5.25 2.64 11.02
C ASN A 70 -4.51 1.53 10.28
N PHE A 71 -3.66 0.81 11.01
CA PHE A 71 -2.82 -0.26 10.46
C PHE A 71 -2.75 -1.44 11.42
N ASN A 72 -2.65 -2.65 10.86
CA ASN A 72 -2.23 -3.80 11.64
C ASN A 72 -0.72 -3.70 11.98
N PRO A 73 -0.28 -4.29 13.11
CA PRO A 73 1.14 -4.49 13.38
C PRO A 73 1.85 -5.21 12.23
N SER A 74 3.11 -4.85 12.00
CA SER A 74 3.92 -5.43 10.90
C SER A 74 3.30 -5.27 9.52
N SER A 75 2.43 -4.26 9.32
CA SER A 75 1.76 -3.99 8.06
C SER A 75 1.78 -2.50 7.70
N SER A 76 1.88 -2.23 6.40
CA SER A 76 1.76 -0.92 5.78
C SER A 76 0.44 -0.71 5.03
N THR A 77 -0.49 -1.68 5.09
CA THR A 77 -1.79 -1.59 4.43
C THR A 77 -2.77 -0.79 5.29
N ILE A 78 -3.35 0.26 4.70
CA ILE A 78 -4.39 1.07 5.34
C ILE A 78 -5.63 0.19 5.60
N LEU A 79 -6.13 0.21 6.83
CA LEU A 79 -7.42 -0.39 7.16
C LEU A 79 -8.56 0.51 6.68
N LEU A 80 -9.46 -0.06 5.89
CA LEU A 80 -10.63 0.61 5.33
C LEU A 80 -11.91 0.22 6.09
N PRO A 81 -12.95 1.08 6.11
CA PRO A 81 -13.02 2.40 5.48
C PRO A 81 -12.25 3.49 6.25
N VAL A 82 -11.82 4.53 5.54
CA VAL A 82 -11.36 5.79 6.14
C VAL A 82 -12.59 6.60 6.55
N THR A 83 -12.53 7.27 7.71
CA THR A 83 -13.66 8.03 8.26
C THR A 83 -13.89 9.35 7.50
N GLN A 84 -15.13 9.85 7.54
CA GLN A 84 -15.54 11.02 6.74
C GLN A 84 -14.81 12.31 7.14
N ASP A 85 -14.49 12.47 8.43
CA ASP A 85 -13.67 13.59 8.92
C ASP A 85 -12.29 13.62 8.24
N ILE A 86 -11.63 12.47 8.09
CA ILE A 86 -10.36 12.38 7.36
C ILE A 86 -10.53 12.75 5.89
N GLU A 87 -11.59 12.28 5.24
CA GLU A 87 -11.91 12.63 3.85
C GLU A 87 -12.11 14.14 3.67
N ASP A 88 -12.90 14.77 4.56
CA ASP A 88 -13.15 16.20 4.55
C ASP A 88 -11.86 17.00 4.79
N GLY A 89 -11.01 16.51 5.71
CA GLY A 89 -9.71 17.08 6.01
C GLY A 89 -8.75 17.04 4.82
N ILE A 90 -8.70 15.93 4.09
CA ILE A 90 -7.91 15.81 2.85
C ILE A 90 -8.44 16.76 1.76
N GLY A 91 -9.76 16.90 1.62
CA GLY A 91 -10.36 17.83 0.68
C GLY A 91 -9.99 19.30 0.96
N ARG A 92 -10.00 19.69 2.24
CA ARG A 92 -9.55 21.02 2.68
C ARG A 92 -8.05 21.22 2.45
N LEU A 93 -7.24 20.22 2.78
CA LEU A 93 -5.80 20.23 2.53
C LEU A 93 -5.47 20.40 1.04
N ASN A 94 -6.18 19.69 0.16
CA ASN A 94 -5.99 19.81 -1.29
C ASN A 94 -6.30 21.23 -1.80
N SER A 95 -7.41 21.81 -1.31
CA SER A 95 -7.79 23.19 -1.64
C SER A 95 -6.70 24.18 -1.20
N PHE A 96 -6.23 24.04 0.04
CA PHE A 96 -5.15 24.86 0.60
C PHE A 96 -3.85 24.76 -0.22
N LEU A 97 -3.40 23.54 -0.56
CA LEU A 97 -2.18 23.33 -1.33
C LEU A 97 -2.27 23.85 -2.77
N THR A 98 -3.48 23.93 -3.33
CA THR A 98 -3.73 24.53 -4.65
C THR A 98 -3.55 26.04 -4.63
N GLU A 99 -3.95 26.69 -3.53
CA GLU A 99 -3.80 28.13 -3.32
C GLU A 99 -2.38 28.53 -2.86
N ASN A 100 -1.63 27.60 -2.28
CA ASN A 100 -0.31 27.82 -1.67
C ASN A 100 0.76 26.95 -2.30
N SER A 101 1.21 27.31 -3.51
CA SER A 101 2.10 26.48 -4.33
C SER A 101 3.51 26.25 -3.78
N ASN A 102 3.92 27.05 -2.77
CA ASN A 102 5.18 26.90 -2.04
C ASN A 102 5.07 25.96 -0.83
N LYS A 103 3.86 25.55 -0.42
CA LYS A 103 3.66 24.64 0.71
C LYS A 103 3.68 23.18 0.25
N VAL A 104 4.19 22.33 1.13
CA VAL A 104 4.20 20.88 1.00
C VAL A 104 3.70 20.25 2.30
N VAL A 105 3.12 19.06 2.21
CA VAL A 105 2.69 18.29 3.37
C VAL A 105 3.70 17.21 3.68
N ASP A 106 4.13 17.15 4.94
CA ASP A 106 4.97 16.10 5.47
C ASP A 106 4.08 15.04 6.12
N VAL A 107 4.19 13.79 5.66
CA VAL A 107 3.52 12.63 6.25
C VAL A 107 4.58 11.78 6.93
N THR A 108 4.53 11.69 8.25
CA THR A 108 5.47 10.89 9.04
C THR A 108 4.78 9.65 9.58
N GLY A 109 5.20 8.46 9.16
CA GLY A 109 4.70 7.22 9.74
C GLY A 109 5.55 6.76 10.91
N TYR A 110 4.88 6.25 11.94
CA TYR A 110 5.50 5.71 13.14
C TYR A 110 5.58 4.18 13.05
N TYR A 111 6.68 3.62 13.57
CA TYR A 111 6.90 2.18 13.63
C TYR A 111 7.69 1.80 14.87
N LYS A 112 7.61 0.53 15.28
CA LYS A 112 8.44 -0.01 16.36
C LYS A 112 9.57 -0.86 15.80
N SER A 113 10.64 -1.02 16.59
CA SER A 113 11.80 -1.82 16.20
C SER A 113 11.54 -3.33 16.16
N ASP A 114 10.47 -3.79 16.83
CA ASP A 114 10.07 -5.20 16.90
C ASP A 114 9.07 -5.62 15.80
N GLU A 115 8.70 -4.72 14.89
CA GLU A 115 7.82 -5.04 13.77
C GLU A 115 8.58 -5.69 12.60
N GLU A 116 7.94 -6.64 11.94
CA GLU A 116 8.47 -7.30 10.74
C GLU A 116 8.18 -6.45 9.49
N ASN A 117 9.20 -6.14 8.69
CA ASN A 117 9.06 -5.28 7.51
C ASN A 117 9.12 -6.07 6.19
N ASP A 118 7.94 -6.35 5.63
CA ASP A 118 7.74 -7.02 4.36
C ASP A 118 7.69 -6.07 3.14
N SER A 119 7.73 -4.76 3.37
CA SER A 119 7.71 -3.74 2.30
C SER A 119 9.05 -3.63 1.58
N ALA A 120 9.13 -2.80 0.55
CA ALA A 120 10.38 -2.43 -0.11
C ALA A 120 11.12 -1.27 0.57
N PHE A 121 10.51 -0.63 1.57
CA PHE A 121 11.08 0.53 2.24
C PHE A 121 12.00 0.12 3.41
N PRO A 122 12.91 1.02 3.85
CA PRO A 122 13.79 0.78 5.00
C PRO A 122 13.06 0.42 6.31
N ASN A 123 11.88 1.00 6.55
CA ASN A 123 11.07 0.73 7.72
C ASN A 123 9.56 0.83 7.40
N LEU A 124 8.73 0.27 8.28
CA LEU A 124 7.27 0.29 8.12
C LEU A 124 6.67 1.69 8.27
N GLY A 125 7.30 2.59 9.03
CA GLY A 125 6.81 3.96 9.17
C GLY A 125 6.80 4.66 7.81
N LEU A 126 7.90 4.56 7.07
CA LEU A 126 8.00 5.11 5.73
C LEU A 126 7.05 4.41 4.75
N ALA A 127 6.86 3.09 4.88
CA ALA A 127 5.91 2.34 4.06
C ALA A 127 4.45 2.77 4.32
N ARG A 128 4.07 2.99 5.59
CA ARG A 128 2.75 3.52 6.00
C ARG A 128 2.55 4.94 5.48
N ALA A 129 3.56 5.80 5.63
CA ALA A 129 3.52 7.17 5.09
C ALA A 129 3.35 7.16 3.56
N ASN A 130 4.04 6.25 2.86
CA ASN A 130 3.86 6.06 1.42
C ASN A 130 2.45 5.59 1.05
N ALA A 131 1.85 4.68 1.82
CA ALA A 131 0.47 4.26 1.62
C ALA A 131 -0.52 5.43 1.78
N VAL A 132 -0.35 6.27 2.81
CA VAL A 132 -1.16 7.47 3.03
C VAL A 132 -0.94 8.51 1.95
N LYS A 133 0.31 8.73 1.51
CA LYS A 133 0.63 9.59 0.35
C LYS A 133 -0.15 9.13 -0.88
N ASN A 134 -0.14 7.84 -1.19
CA ASN A 134 -0.91 7.30 -2.32
C ASN A 134 -2.42 7.48 -2.14
N TYR A 135 -2.92 7.37 -0.91
CA TYR A 135 -4.29 7.72 -0.60
C TYR A 135 -4.59 9.19 -0.91
N PHE A 136 -3.75 10.13 -0.46
CA PHE A 136 -3.91 11.56 -0.75
C PHE A 136 -3.86 11.85 -2.25
N VAL A 137 -2.97 11.18 -2.98
CA VAL A 137 -2.89 11.26 -4.44
C VAL A 137 -4.20 10.78 -5.09
N SER A 138 -4.79 9.70 -4.59
CA SER A 138 -6.11 9.24 -5.06
C SER A 138 -7.25 10.24 -4.80
N LYS A 139 -7.05 11.17 -3.86
CA LYS A 139 -7.96 12.28 -3.53
C LYS A 139 -7.61 13.59 -4.23
N GLY A 140 -6.63 13.56 -5.14
CA GLY A 140 -6.29 14.68 -6.02
C GLY A 140 -5.09 15.52 -5.58
N ILE A 141 -4.46 15.24 -4.42
CA ILE A 141 -3.26 15.97 -4.01
C ILE A 141 -2.05 15.50 -4.85
N PRO A 142 -1.35 16.38 -5.58
CA PRO A 142 -0.19 15.97 -6.37
C PRO A 142 0.92 15.36 -5.51
N SER A 143 1.47 14.21 -5.94
CA SER A 143 2.55 13.51 -5.21
C SER A 143 3.77 14.39 -4.92
N ARG A 144 4.08 15.33 -5.82
CA ARG A 144 5.20 16.26 -5.66
C ARG A 144 5.06 17.17 -4.43
N LEU A 145 3.84 17.42 -3.97
CA LEU A 145 3.54 18.25 -2.79
C LEU A 145 3.55 17.47 -1.48
N ILE A 146 3.82 16.15 -1.51
CA ILE A 146 3.79 15.31 -0.31
C ILE A 146 5.20 14.76 -0.06
N ASN A 147 5.75 15.00 1.13
CA ASN A 147 6.96 14.34 1.62
C ASN A 147 6.57 13.19 2.55
N ILE A 148 7.38 12.14 2.57
CA ILE A 148 7.15 10.98 3.43
C ILE A 148 8.38 10.73 4.33
N TYR A 149 8.11 10.41 5.58
CA TYR A 149 9.12 10.12 6.59
C TYR A 149 8.73 8.89 7.40
N GLY A 150 9.73 8.26 8.02
CA GLY A 150 9.53 7.16 8.96
C GLY A 150 10.28 7.42 10.26
N THR A 151 9.60 7.33 11.40
CA THR A 151 10.19 7.59 12.71
C THR A 151 9.97 6.41 13.65
N LEU A 152 11.06 5.96 14.29
CA LEU A 152 10.98 4.93 15.32
C LEU A 152 10.24 5.48 16.54
N LYS A 153 9.23 4.75 17.00
CA LYS A 153 8.39 5.12 18.13
C LYS A 153 7.98 3.87 18.89
N ASN A 154 8.86 3.41 19.77
CA ASN A 154 8.66 2.17 20.53
C ASN A 154 7.53 2.28 21.55
N GLU A 155 7.08 3.50 21.85
CA GLU A 155 5.97 3.81 22.74
C GLU A 155 4.61 3.66 22.07
N LEU A 156 4.54 3.25 20.79
CA LEU A 156 3.27 2.92 20.15
C LEU A 156 2.58 1.76 20.90
N VAL A 157 1.38 2.04 21.42
CA VAL A 157 0.54 1.04 22.09
C VAL A 157 -0.63 0.69 21.15
N PRO A 158 -0.72 -0.56 20.67
CA PRO A 158 -1.86 -0.96 19.86
C PRO A 158 -3.11 -1.09 20.74
N LYS A 159 -4.27 -0.75 20.18
CA LYS A 159 -5.57 -1.08 20.77
C LYS A 159 -6.02 -2.43 20.20
N GLY A 160 -5.91 -3.48 21.01
CA GLY A 160 -6.05 -4.84 20.50
C GLY A 160 -4.91 -5.15 19.52
N ASN A 161 -5.24 -5.46 18.27
CA ASN A 161 -4.25 -5.74 17.21
C ASN A 161 -4.18 -4.63 16.15
N ILE A 162 -4.48 -3.38 16.52
CA ILE A 162 -4.54 -2.25 15.59
C ILE A 162 -3.76 -1.09 16.19
N TYR A 163 -2.86 -0.51 15.39
CA TYR A 163 -2.32 0.81 15.66
C TYR A 163 -3.30 1.87 15.17
N LEU A 164 -3.81 2.65 16.11
CA LEU A 164 -4.74 3.74 15.84
C LEU A 164 -3.96 5.01 15.51
N GLY A 165 -3.93 5.37 14.23
CA GLY A 165 -3.22 6.56 13.75
C GLY A 165 -1.72 6.59 13.94
N PRO A 166 -0.90 5.57 13.59
CA PRO A 166 0.56 5.64 13.75
C PRO A 166 1.21 6.61 12.73
N LEU A 167 0.75 7.86 12.68
CA LEU A 167 1.09 8.89 11.70
C LEU A 167 1.10 10.27 12.35
N GLY A 168 1.91 11.17 11.81
CA GLY A 168 1.89 12.59 12.09
C GLY A 168 1.96 13.39 10.79
N TYR A 169 1.46 14.61 10.85
CA TYR A 169 1.36 15.50 9.69
C TYR A 169 1.96 16.85 10.01
N ASN A 170 2.60 17.47 9.02
CA ASN A 170 3.02 18.86 9.10
C ASN A 170 2.87 19.55 7.76
N LEU A 171 2.77 20.89 7.77
CA LEU A 171 2.95 21.69 6.56
C LEU A 171 4.29 22.40 6.64
N THR A 172 5.06 22.31 5.57
CA THR A 172 6.37 22.96 5.47
C THR A 172 6.48 23.70 4.16
N GLU A 173 7.48 24.56 4.05
CA GLU A 173 7.81 25.23 2.81
C GLU A 173 8.70 24.34 1.96
N ARG A 174 8.48 24.36 0.65
CA ARG A 174 9.37 23.70 -0.30
C ARG A 174 10.77 24.33 -0.15
N PRO A 175 11.81 23.54 0.14
CA PRO A 175 13.17 24.06 0.24
C PRO A 175 13.61 24.73 -1.07
N GLU A 176 14.32 25.85 -0.97
CA GLU A 176 14.87 26.56 -2.14
C GLU A 176 15.82 25.67 -2.97
N ASP A 177 16.57 24.79 -2.29
CA ASP A 177 17.53 23.87 -2.89
C ASP A 177 16.93 22.51 -3.32
N ALA A 178 15.60 22.39 -3.36
CA ALA A 178 14.91 21.14 -3.68
C ALA A 178 15.30 20.58 -5.06
N ASP A 179 15.45 21.44 -6.06
CA ASP A 179 15.76 21.01 -7.43
C ASP A 179 17.20 20.51 -7.55
N ASP A 180 18.15 21.15 -6.86
CA ASP A 180 19.53 20.70 -6.78
C ASP A 180 19.64 19.35 -6.05
N LYS A 181 18.88 19.17 -4.97
CA LYS A 181 18.78 17.88 -4.26
C LYS A 181 18.21 16.78 -5.16
N LEU A 182 17.19 17.07 -5.97
CA LEU A 182 16.63 16.10 -6.92
C LEU A 182 17.61 15.74 -8.03
N LYS A 183 18.39 16.71 -8.54
CA LYS A 183 19.45 16.46 -9.50
C LYS A 183 20.56 15.58 -8.92
N ALA A 184 20.98 15.84 -7.69
CA ALA A 184 21.95 15.01 -6.98
C ALA A 184 21.41 13.58 -6.76
N LEU A 185 20.13 13.45 -6.39
CA LEU A 185 19.45 12.17 -6.22
C LEU A 185 19.41 11.36 -7.53
N TYR A 186 19.03 11.99 -8.64
CA TYR A 186 19.06 11.37 -9.97
C TYR A 186 20.43 10.80 -10.32
N ASN A 187 21.48 11.62 -10.17
CA ASN A 187 22.85 11.20 -10.45
C ASN A 187 23.26 10.02 -9.56
N ARG A 188 22.92 10.06 -8.27
CA ARG A 188 23.22 8.99 -7.31
C ARG A 188 22.57 7.66 -7.71
N ILE A 189 21.27 7.69 -8.06
CA ILE A 189 20.52 6.50 -8.46
C ILE A 189 21.10 5.91 -9.74
N ASN A 190 21.35 6.73 -10.77
CA ASN A 190 21.85 6.23 -12.05
C ASN A 190 23.33 5.81 -12.02
N SER A 191 24.14 6.36 -11.10
CA SER A 191 25.54 5.94 -10.92
C SER A 191 25.69 4.64 -10.14
N ASN A 192 24.71 4.30 -9.29
CA ASN A 192 24.70 3.07 -8.50
C ASN A 192 23.28 2.49 -8.46
N PRO A 193 22.80 1.91 -9.59
CA PRO A 193 21.42 1.49 -9.73
C PRO A 193 21.02 0.40 -8.74
N LEU A 194 19.71 0.28 -8.52
CA LEU A 194 19.16 -0.84 -7.77
C LEU A 194 19.23 -2.09 -8.65
N THR A 195 20.00 -3.08 -8.19
CA THR A 195 20.14 -4.37 -8.88
C THR A 195 19.51 -5.47 -8.05
N LEU A 196 18.59 -6.21 -8.66
CA LEU A 196 17.96 -7.40 -8.09
C LEU A 196 18.58 -8.64 -8.73
N LYS A 197 19.11 -9.54 -7.90
CA LYS A 197 19.65 -10.82 -8.36
C LYS A 197 18.57 -11.88 -8.22
N PHE A 198 18.48 -12.78 -9.18
CA PHE A 198 17.53 -13.89 -9.15
C PHE A 198 18.31 -15.20 -9.04
N ASN A 199 18.15 -15.89 -7.92
CA ASN A 199 18.58 -17.27 -7.80
C ASN A 199 17.57 -18.18 -8.52
N THR A 200 18.03 -19.34 -8.98
CA THR A 200 17.32 -20.24 -9.91
C THR A 200 15.99 -20.83 -9.40
N ALA A 201 15.54 -20.46 -8.20
CA ALA A 201 14.30 -20.95 -7.59
C ALA A 201 13.66 -19.96 -6.57
N GLU A 202 14.08 -18.69 -6.52
CA GLU A 202 13.53 -17.74 -5.54
C GLU A 202 12.23 -17.11 -6.04
N ALA A 203 11.14 -17.36 -5.31
CA ALA A 203 9.80 -16.81 -5.57
C ALA A 203 9.56 -15.43 -4.90
N SER A 204 10.56 -14.88 -4.20
CA SER A 204 10.43 -13.64 -3.42
C SER A 204 11.68 -12.76 -3.51
N ILE A 205 11.48 -11.45 -3.62
CA ILE A 205 12.57 -10.46 -3.47
C ILE A 205 12.80 -10.21 -1.97
N ASN A 206 14.01 -10.47 -1.50
CA ASN A 206 14.47 -10.01 -0.19
C ASN A 206 15.51 -8.90 -0.38
N LEU A 207 15.13 -7.66 -0.09
CA LEU A 207 16.00 -6.50 -0.24
C LEU A 207 16.87 -6.31 1.00
N SER A 208 18.19 -6.13 0.78
CA SER A 208 19.10 -5.62 1.79
C SER A 208 18.73 -4.20 2.22
N SER A 209 19.24 -3.74 3.37
CA SER A 209 19.01 -2.37 3.84
C SER A 209 19.43 -1.31 2.81
N GLU A 210 20.55 -1.54 2.11
CA GLU A 210 21.00 -0.65 1.03
C GLU A 210 20.01 -0.65 -0.14
N GLN A 211 19.53 -1.82 -0.56
CA GLN A 211 18.57 -1.92 -1.67
C GLN A 211 17.22 -1.28 -1.30
N ARG A 212 16.78 -1.40 -0.05
CA ARG A 212 15.58 -0.71 0.46
C ARG A 212 15.74 0.81 0.42
N GLN A 213 16.93 1.31 0.77
CA GLN A 213 17.21 2.75 0.64
C GLN A 213 17.18 3.19 -0.83
N LYS A 214 17.79 2.44 -1.75
CA LYS A 214 17.71 2.73 -3.19
C LYS A 214 16.27 2.71 -3.71
N PHE A 215 15.43 1.80 -3.23
CA PHE A 215 14.01 1.77 -3.57
C PHE A 215 13.28 3.03 -3.10
N ALA A 216 13.51 3.44 -1.84
CA ALA A 216 12.91 4.66 -1.28
C ALA A 216 13.35 5.91 -2.06
N ASP A 217 14.62 5.97 -2.45
CA ASP A 217 15.19 7.02 -3.28
C ASP A 217 14.52 7.10 -4.67
N ILE A 218 14.35 5.95 -5.33
CA ILE A 218 13.64 5.85 -6.62
C ILE A 218 12.19 6.31 -6.46
N SER A 219 11.46 5.82 -5.44
CA SER A 219 10.08 6.24 -5.18
C SER A 219 10.00 7.76 -4.99
N THR A 220 10.90 8.32 -4.18
CA THR A 220 10.94 9.76 -3.90
C THR A 220 11.16 10.56 -5.19
N TYR A 221 12.12 10.16 -6.02
CA TYR A 221 12.37 10.85 -7.28
C TYR A 221 11.16 10.82 -8.21
N LEU A 222 10.56 9.64 -8.39
CA LEU A 222 9.38 9.45 -9.22
C LEU A 222 8.19 10.28 -8.72
N ASP A 223 8.03 10.47 -7.41
CA ASP A 223 6.95 11.28 -6.84
C ASP A 223 7.15 12.78 -7.05
N LYS A 224 8.42 13.24 -7.02
CA LYS A 224 8.79 14.65 -7.04
C LYS A 224 8.98 15.22 -8.45
N VAL A 225 9.41 14.40 -9.40
CA VAL A 225 9.68 14.82 -10.78
C VAL A 225 8.55 14.38 -11.69
N GLU A 226 7.82 15.34 -12.25
CA GLU A 226 6.75 15.09 -13.19
C GLU A 226 7.30 14.48 -14.49
N GLY A 227 6.64 13.44 -15.01
CA GLY A 227 7.07 12.72 -16.21
C GLY A 227 8.25 11.75 -16.01
N ALA A 228 8.88 11.72 -14.84
CA ALA A 228 9.95 10.76 -14.55
C ALA A 228 9.42 9.31 -14.57
N THR A 229 10.24 8.41 -15.13
CA THR A 229 9.93 6.98 -15.19
C THR A 229 11.13 6.16 -14.73
N ALA A 230 10.86 5.00 -14.14
CA ALA A 230 11.86 4.00 -13.85
C ALA A 230 11.94 3.00 -15.02
N ASN A 231 13.15 2.72 -15.48
CA ASN A 231 13.43 1.58 -16.34
C ASN A 231 13.76 0.37 -15.50
N VAL A 232 13.10 -0.74 -15.77
CA VAL A 232 13.35 -2.04 -15.16
C VAL A 232 13.81 -2.96 -16.27
N VAL A 233 15.10 -3.28 -16.30
CA VAL A 233 15.71 -4.05 -17.39
C VAL A 233 16.19 -5.40 -16.88
N GLY A 234 15.62 -6.47 -17.43
CA GLY A 234 15.99 -7.84 -17.11
C GLY A 234 17.09 -8.39 -18.02
N HIS A 235 18.11 -8.98 -17.39
CA HIS A 235 19.25 -9.63 -18.04
C HIS A 235 19.35 -11.11 -17.65
N THR A 236 19.95 -11.90 -18.54
CA THR A 236 20.25 -13.32 -18.33
C THR A 236 21.71 -13.62 -18.58
N ASP A 237 22.14 -14.83 -18.21
CA ASP A 237 23.37 -15.39 -18.74
C ASP A 237 23.16 -15.88 -20.20
N ASN A 238 24.23 -16.38 -20.81
CA ASN A 238 24.22 -16.84 -22.20
C ASN A 238 23.88 -18.33 -22.38
N THR A 239 23.39 -19.01 -21.34
CA THR A 239 23.04 -20.43 -21.42
C THR A 239 21.70 -20.59 -22.14
N GLY A 240 21.64 -21.48 -23.14
CA GLY A 240 20.40 -21.74 -23.90
C GLY A 240 20.17 -20.78 -25.07
N GLN A 241 18.95 -20.79 -25.62
CA GLN A 241 18.61 -20.00 -26.80
C GLN A 241 18.38 -18.52 -26.45
N ARG A 242 18.85 -17.61 -27.32
CA ARG A 242 18.67 -16.16 -27.14
C ARG A 242 17.20 -15.77 -26.95
N ALA A 243 16.29 -16.31 -27.76
CA ALA A 243 14.86 -15.99 -27.66
C ALA A 243 14.28 -16.36 -26.29
N THR A 244 14.62 -17.53 -25.76
CA THR A 244 14.23 -17.97 -24.41
C THR A 244 14.79 -17.04 -23.33
N ASN A 245 16.04 -16.61 -23.49
CA ASN A 245 16.68 -15.69 -22.55
C ASN A 245 16.06 -14.29 -22.56
N ILE A 246 15.63 -13.78 -23.73
CA ILE A 246 14.88 -12.52 -23.83
C ILE A 246 13.54 -12.65 -23.08
N ALA A 247 12.80 -13.74 -23.29
CA ALA A 247 11.54 -13.98 -22.59
C ALA A 247 11.75 -14.07 -21.06
N LEU A 248 12.74 -14.85 -20.60
CA LEU A 248 13.07 -14.99 -19.19
C LEU A 248 13.50 -13.67 -18.55
N GLY A 249 14.28 -12.86 -19.26
CA GLY A 249 14.64 -11.52 -18.79
C GLY A 249 13.41 -10.62 -18.67
N GLN A 250 12.45 -10.72 -19.60
CA GLN A 250 11.20 -9.96 -19.53
C GLN A 250 10.36 -10.37 -18.32
N GLU A 251 10.21 -11.68 -18.07
CA GLU A 251 9.48 -12.19 -16.90
C GLU A 251 10.08 -11.66 -15.58
N ARG A 252 11.41 -11.58 -15.48
CA ARG A 252 12.09 -10.99 -14.31
C ARG A 252 11.85 -9.49 -14.17
N ALA A 253 11.86 -8.76 -15.28
CA ALA A 253 11.56 -7.33 -15.29
C ALA A 253 10.11 -7.07 -14.87
N ASP A 254 9.16 -7.88 -15.37
CA ASP A 254 7.74 -7.80 -15.03
C ASP A 254 7.50 -8.15 -13.56
N PHE A 255 8.21 -9.14 -13.02
CA PHE A 255 8.18 -9.47 -11.59
C PHE A 255 8.66 -8.29 -10.72
N ALA A 256 9.77 -7.66 -11.10
CA ALA A 256 10.29 -6.48 -10.40
C ALA A 256 9.32 -5.28 -10.53
N LYS A 257 8.70 -5.07 -11.70
CA LYS A 257 7.64 -4.07 -11.90
C LYS A 257 6.44 -4.33 -10.98
N ALA A 258 5.94 -5.56 -10.91
CA ALA A 258 4.84 -5.93 -10.03
C ALA A 258 5.20 -5.69 -8.54
N TYR A 259 6.44 -5.99 -8.16
CA TYR A 259 6.94 -5.70 -6.82
C TYR A 259 6.98 -4.19 -6.51
N MET A 260 7.42 -3.35 -7.46
CA MET A 260 7.37 -1.89 -7.33
C MET A 260 5.94 -1.37 -7.21
N MET A 261 5.01 -1.91 -8.00
CA MET A 261 3.58 -1.55 -7.96
C MET A 261 2.93 -1.90 -6.63
N ARG A 262 3.20 -3.10 -6.10
CA ARG A 262 2.70 -3.53 -4.78
C ARG A 262 3.19 -2.62 -3.66
N ASN A 263 4.36 -1.99 -3.83
CA ASN A 263 4.91 -1.02 -2.90
C ASN A 263 4.54 0.43 -3.23
N GLY A 264 3.55 0.63 -4.09
CA GLY A 264 2.89 1.92 -4.27
C GLY A 264 3.47 2.82 -5.36
N ILE A 265 4.32 2.30 -6.25
CA ILE A 265 4.74 3.05 -7.45
C ILE A 265 3.70 2.83 -8.57
N SER A 266 3.19 3.91 -9.15
CA SER A 266 2.23 3.84 -10.26
C SER A 266 2.78 3.03 -11.44
N GLU A 267 1.95 2.18 -12.04
CA GLU A 267 2.31 1.42 -13.23
C GLU A 267 2.82 2.32 -14.36
N SER A 268 2.19 3.47 -14.56
CA SER A 268 2.54 4.44 -15.60
C SER A 268 3.95 5.01 -15.47
N LYS A 269 4.60 4.84 -14.31
CA LYS A 269 5.97 5.30 -14.04
C LYS A 269 7.00 4.18 -14.20
N ILE A 270 6.62 2.98 -14.66
CA ILE A 270 7.52 1.82 -14.72
C ILE A 270 7.54 1.23 -16.13
N ASN A 271 8.70 1.28 -16.78
CA ASN A 271 8.97 0.66 -18.07
C ASN A 271 9.77 -0.63 -17.88
N ALA A 272 9.14 -1.79 -18.09
CA ALA A 272 9.78 -3.10 -17.97
C ALA A 272 10.19 -3.64 -19.34
N THR A 273 11.48 -3.92 -19.52
CA THR A 273 12.04 -4.46 -20.78
C THR A 273 13.10 -5.53 -20.52
N SER A 274 13.51 -6.25 -21.55
CA SER A 274 14.60 -7.21 -21.47
C SER A 274 15.70 -6.99 -22.51
N LYS A 275 16.94 -7.22 -22.06
CA LYS A 275 18.13 -7.35 -22.91
C LYS A 275 18.59 -8.80 -23.07
N GLY A 276 17.95 -9.74 -22.38
CA GLY A 276 18.33 -11.15 -22.38
C GLY A 276 19.84 -11.31 -22.14
N PRO A 277 20.57 -12.03 -22.99
CA PRO A 277 22.00 -12.25 -22.85
C PRO A 277 22.88 -11.19 -23.51
N ASP A 278 22.29 -10.16 -24.14
CA ASP A 278 22.99 -9.29 -25.09
C ASP A 278 23.83 -8.17 -24.43
N GLU A 279 23.59 -7.88 -23.15
CA GLU A 279 24.33 -6.89 -22.36
C GLU A 279 24.90 -7.51 -21.07
N PRO A 280 25.90 -8.41 -21.19
CA PRO A 280 26.54 -9.02 -20.03
C PRO A 280 27.35 -7.98 -19.24
N LEU A 281 27.28 -8.05 -17.91
CA LEU A 281 28.10 -7.23 -17.02
C LEU A 281 29.52 -7.77 -16.94
N VAL A 282 29.65 -9.10 -16.93
CA VAL A 282 30.92 -9.83 -16.84
C VAL A 282 30.90 -11.04 -17.78
N SER A 283 32.06 -11.65 -18.00
CA SER A 283 32.17 -12.87 -18.81
C SER A 283 31.27 -14.00 -18.27
N ASN A 284 30.60 -14.73 -19.17
CA ASN A 284 29.81 -15.92 -18.84
C ASN A 284 30.66 -17.21 -18.75
N ALA A 285 31.99 -17.09 -18.75
CA ALA A 285 32.90 -18.24 -18.73
C ALA A 285 32.85 -19.05 -17.43
N THR A 286 32.45 -18.43 -16.31
CA THR A 286 32.32 -19.09 -15.01
C THR A 286 30.89 -18.98 -14.48
N GLU A 287 30.51 -19.87 -13.57
CA GLU A 287 29.18 -19.83 -12.95
C GLU A 287 28.97 -18.58 -12.11
N GLU A 288 30.02 -18.05 -11.48
CA GLU A 288 29.98 -16.77 -10.76
C GLU A 288 29.65 -15.63 -11.73
N GLY A 289 30.27 -15.62 -12.91
CA GLY A 289 29.99 -14.63 -13.94
C GLY A 289 28.55 -14.72 -14.46
N LYS A 290 28.06 -15.94 -14.73
CA LYS A 290 26.66 -16.16 -15.10
C LYS A 290 25.69 -15.68 -14.02
N ALA A 291 25.98 -15.95 -12.75
CA ALA A 291 25.16 -15.49 -11.63
C ALA A 291 25.07 -13.97 -11.55
N GLN A 292 26.14 -13.24 -11.85
CA GLN A 292 26.12 -11.77 -11.93
C GLN A 292 25.33 -11.26 -13.14
N ASN A 293 25.31 -12.00 -14.25
CA ASN A 293 24.54 -11.65 -15.44
C ASN A 293 23.03 -11.88 -15.27
N ARG A 294 22.62 -12.81 -14.41
CA ARG A 294 21.22 -13.03 -14.01
C ARG A 294 20.73 -11.94 -13.04
N ARG A 295 20.42 -10.77 -13.57
CA ARG A 295 20.04 -9.59 -12.79
C ARG A 295 18.89 -8.81 -13.43
N THR A 296 18.19 -8.04 -12.62
CA THR A 296 17.33 -6.95 -13.08
C THR A 296 17.89 -5.64 -12.56
N VAL A 297 18.06 -4.65 -13.43
CA VAL A 297 18.60 -3.34 -13.08
C VAL A 297 17.49 -2.31 -13.16
N ILE A 298 17.40 -1.45 -12.15
CA ILE A 298 16.43 -0.37 -12.07
C ILE A 298 17.15 0.97 -12.09
N THR A 299 16.84 1.80 -13.08
CA THR A 299 17.38 3.16 -13.29
C THR A 299 16.24 4.16 -13.52
N LEU A 300 16.57 5.44 -13.55
CA LEU A 300 15.66 6.53 -13.90
C LEU A 300 15.92 7.01 -15.33
N ASN A 301 14.85 7.37 -16.05
CA ASN A 301 14.89 8.16 -17.29
C ASN A 301 14.70 9.64 -17.05
#